data_AF-A0A534R8D2-F1
#
_entry.id   AF-A0A534R8D2-F1
#
_cell.length_a   1.000
_cell.length_b   1.000
_cell.length_c   1.000
_cell.angle_alpha   90.00
_cell.angle_beta   90.00
_cell.angle_gamma   90.00
#
_symmetry.space_group_name_H-M   'P 1'
#
loop_
_entity.id
_entity.type
_entity.pdbx_description
1 polymer ?
#
loop_
_entity_poly.entity_id
_entity_poly.type
_entity_poly.pdbx_seq_one_letter_code
_entity_poly.pdbx_strand_id
1 'polypeptide(L)' 'MRGVKVLELARELYSIAEEGLRRQHALNEAGQDERLYLERVGEQLAMGRSPARVIAEKWVREWEDTRRIEQLLAYAEFQI' A
#
# COMPACT_ATOMS: atom_id res chain seq x y z
N MET A 1 -19.90 10.42 10.09
CA MET A 1 -19.18 10.69 8.83
C MET A 1 -19.98 10.12 7.67
N ARG A 2 -20.78 10.93 6.96
CA ARG A 2 -21.43 10.51 5.70
C ARG A 2 -20.95 11.48 4.61
N GLY A 3 -20.36 10.96 3.54
CA GLY A 3 -19.98 11.73 2.35
C GLY A 3 -18.48 11.80 2.01
N VAL A 4 -17.58 11.52 2.95
CA VAL A 4 -16.12 11.54 2.69
C VAL A 4 -15.65 10.14 2.27
N LYS A 5 -14.84 10.06 1.20
CA LYS A 5 -14.28 8.77 0.77
C LYS A 5 -13.16 8.36 1.71
N VAL A 6 -13.10 7.08 2.06
CA VAL A 6 -11.99 6.52 2.87
C VAL A 6 -10.63 6.82 2.25
N LEU A 7 -10.54 6.85 0.91
CA LEU A 7 -9.30 7.21 0.20
C LEU A 7 -8.86 8.66 0.46
N GLU A 8 -9.79 9.59 0.63
CA GLU A 8 -9.47 11.00 0.93
C GLU A 8 -8.89 11.10 2.34
N LEU A 9 -9.52 10.43 3.31
CA LEU A 9 -9.01 10.34 4.69
C LEU A 9 -7.64 9.67 4.75
N ALA A 10 -7.42 8.61 3.96
CA ALA A 10 -6.13 7.93 3.92
C ALA A 10 -5.01 8.81 3.34
N ARG A 11 -5.31 9.65 2.33
CA ARG A 11 -4.36 10.63 1.79
C ARG A 11 -4.01 11.69 2.83
N GLU A 12 -5.00 12.21 3.53
CA GLU A 12 -4.78 13.20 4.59
C GLU A 12 -3.94 12.62 5.73
N LEU A 13 -4.30 11.43 6.21
CA LEU A 13 -3.56 10.73 7.25
C LEU A 13 -2.10 10.44 6.84
N TYR A 14 -1.89 10.05 5.57
CA TYR A 14 -0.55 9.85 5.02
C TYR A 14 0.30 11.12 5.07
N SER A 15 -0.24 12.25 4.63
CA SER A 15 0.47 13.53 4.67
C SER A 15 0.82 13.96 6.10
N ILE A 16 -0.07 13.70 7.07
CA ILE A 16 0.20 13.97 8.48
C ILE A 16 1.35 13.09 8.98
N ALA A 17 1.33 11.79 8.65
CA ALA A 17 2.37 10.84 9.05
C ALA A 17 3.73 11.19 8.43
N GLU A 18 3.76 11.49 7.13
CA GLU A 18 4.99 11.87 6.40
C GLU A 18 5.62 13.13 7.00
N GLU A 19 4.84 14.18 7.22
CA GLU A 19 5.32 15.41 7.84
C GLU A 19 5.76 15.19 9.28
N GLY A 20 5.06 14.33 10.02
CA GLY A 20 5.42 13.92 11.38
C GLY A 20 6.79 13.25 11.43
N LEU A 21 7.04 12.27 10.56
CA LEU A 21 8.33 11.58 10.47
C LEU A 21 9.44 12.51 9.98
N ARG A 22 9.15 13.37 8.98
CA ARG A 22 10.11 14.37 8.48
C ARG A 22 10.60 15.30 9.59
N ARG A 23 9.70 15.74 10.49
CA ARG A 23 10.05 16.61 11.62
C ARG A 23 10.85 15.88 12.70
N GLN A 24 10.53 14.61 12.95
CA GLN A 24 11.24 13.80 13.93
C GLN A 24 12.66 13.47 13.46
N HIS A 25 12.86 13.29 12.15
CA HIS A 25 14.15 12.98 11.53
C HIS A 25 14.86 11.80 12.23
N ALA A 26 14.06 10.82 12.65
CA ALA A 26 14.54 9.59 13.24
C ALA A 26 15.11 8.68 12.15
N LEU A 27 16.11 7.89 12.53
CA LEU A 27 16.73 6.90 11.68
C LEU A 27 16.45 5.51 12.25
N ASN A 28 16.24 4.55 11.36
CA ASN A 28 16.15 3.14 11.75
C ASN A 28 17.53 2.58 12.17
N GLU A 29 17.57 1.30 12.56
CA GLU A 29 18.81 0.61 12.96
C GLU A 29 19.90 0.58 11.87
N ALA A 30 19.51 0.71 10.60
CA ALA A 30 20.40 0.78 9.45
C ALA A 30 20.84 2.22 9.09
N GLY A 31 20.44 3.23 9.87
CA GLY A 31 20.78 4.64 9.62
C GLY A 31 19.96 5.30 8.50
N GLN A 32 18.83 4.70 8.11
CA GLN A 32 17.94 5.22 7.06
C GLN A 32 16.80 6.03 7.66
N ASP A 33 16.34 7.05 6.96
CA ASP A 33 15.19 7.86 7.35
C ASP A 33 13.91 7.00 7.42
N GLU A 34 13.22 7.01 8.56
CA GLU A 34 12.05 6.18 8.81
C GLU A 34 10.85 6.46 7.88
N ARG A 35 10.87 7.57 7.12
CA ARG A 35 9.90 7.80 6.04
C ARG A 35 9.88 6.67 5.00
N LEU A 36 10.94 5.86 4.90
CA LEU A 36 10.96 4.67 4.03
C LEU A 36 9.78 3.72 4.32
N TYR A 37 9.32 3.63 5.58
CA TYR A 37 8.19 2.78 5.95
C TYR A 37 6.87 3.24 5.32
N LEU A 38 6.77 4.51 4.93
CA LEU A 38 5.61 5.08 4.26
C LEU A 38 5.66 4.89 2.74
N GLU A 39 6.77 4.47 2.14
CA GLU A 39 6.89 4.37 0.66
C GLU A 39 5.82 3.45 0.07
N ARG A 40 5.67 2.23 0.62
CA ARG A 40 4.67 1.27 0.13
C ARG A 40 3.23 1.78 0.25
N VAL A 41 2.92 2.49 1.33
CA VAL A 41 1.59 3.09 1.51
C VAL A 41 1.38 4.22 0.50
N GLY A 42 2.41 5.03 0.25
CA GLY A 42 2.40 6.10 -0.74
C GLY A 42 2.11 5.58 -2.15
N GLU A 43 2.76 4.49 -2.56
CA GLU A 43 2.52 3.82 -3.84
C GLU A 43 1.06 3.35 -3.99
N GLN A 44 0.51 2.72 -2.94
CA GLN A 44 -0.89 2.27 -2.94
C GLN A 44 -1.88 3.44 -3.03
N LEU A 45 -1.61 4.54 -2.32
CA LEU A 45 -2.42 5.75 -2.40
C LEU A 45 -2.33 6.42 -3.78
N ALA A 46 -1.14 6.41 -4.41
CA ALA A 46 -0.96 6.91 -5.77
C ALA A 46 -1.78 6.09 -6.78
N MET A 47 -1.82 4.76 -6.64
CA MET A 47 -2.66 3.88 -7.45
C MET A 47 -4.17 4.08 -7.22
N GLY A 48 -4.56 4.60 -6.05
CA GLY A 48 -5.96 4.82 -5.69
C GLY A 48 -6.77 3.53 -5.56
N ARG A 49 -6.09 2.39 -5.41
CA ARG A 49 -6.67 1.05 -5.31
C ARG A 49 -6.06 0.37 -4.09
N SER A 50 -6.85 -0.40 -3.36
CA SER A 50 -6.32 -1.22 -2.29
C SER A 50 -5.55 -2.42 -2.85
N PRO A 51 -4.62 -3.03 -2.08
CA PRO A 51 -3.96 -4.26 -2.48
C PRO A 51 -4.96 -5.36 -2.87
N ALA A 52 -6.04 -5.51 -2.11
CA ALA A 52 -7.11 -6.46 -2.41
C ALA A 52 -7.79 -6.18 -3.76
N ARG A 53 -7.98 -4.90 -4.12
CA ARG A 53 -8.55 -4.54 -5.42
C ARG A 53 -7.60 -4.86 -6.57
N VAL A 54 -6.30 -4.63 -6.38
CA VAL A 54 -5.28 -5.02 -7.38
C VAL A 54 -5.29 -6.54 -7.58
N ILE A 55 -5.33 -7.32 -6.50
CA ILE A 55 -5.41 -8.79 -6.54
C ILE A 55 -6.69 -9.24 -7.25
N ALA A 56 -7.85 -8.68 -6.90
CA ALA A 56 -9.12 -9.03 -7.52
C ALA A 56 -9.14 -8.74 -9.03
N GLU A 57 -8.54 -7.63 -9.46
CA GLU A 57 -8.44 -7.29 -10.88
C GLU A 57 -7.55 -8.27 -11.64
N LYS A 58 -6.41 -8.68 -11.06
CA LYS A 58 -5.52 -9.70 -11.63
C LYS A 58 -6.17 -11.08 -11.68
N TRP A 59 -6.85 -11.46 -10.61
CA TRP A 59 -7.61 -12.71 -10.52
C TRP A 59 -8.63 -12.84 -11.64
N VAL A 60 -9.39 -11.78 -11.93
CA VAL A 60 -10.45 -11.81 -12.93
C VAL A 60 -9.92 -11.72 -14.37
N ARG A 61 -8.80 -11.02 -14.61
CA ARG A 61 -8.39 -10.62 -15.97
C ARG A 61 -7.10 -11.24 -16.48
N GLU A 62 -6.17 -11.53 -15.60
CA GLU A 62 -4.80 -11.88 -15.98
C GLU A 62 -4.45 -13.35 -15.67
N TRP A 63 -5.03 -13.90 -14.61
CA TRP A 63 -4.65 -15.22 -14.12
C TRP A 63 -5.50 -16.35 -14.72
N GLU A 64 -4.81 -17.33 -15.31
CA GLU A 64 -5.42 -18.54 -15.87
C GLU A 64 -6.17 -19.34 -14.80
N ASP A 65 -7.37 -19.81 -15.14
CA ASP A 65 -8.27 -20.53 -14.21
C ASP A 65 -7.60 -21.72 -13.53
N THR A 66 -6.75 -22.47 -14.25
CA THR A 66 -6.11 -23.69 -13.76
C THR A 66 -5.01 -23.47 -12.74
N ARG A 67 -4.40 -22.28 -12.70
CA ARG A 67 -3.25 -21.96 -11.82
C ARG A 67 -3.50 -20.77 -10.90
N ARG A 68 -4.75 -20.32 -10.83
CA ARG A 68 -5.11 -19.05 -10.20
C ARG A 68 -4.78 -18.99 -8.71
N ILE A 69 -4.92 -20.11 -8.00
CA ILE A 69 -4.60 -20.22 -6.57
C ILE A 69 -3.09 -20.16 -6.33
N GLU A 70 -2.28 -20.84 -7.16
CA GLU A 70 -0.81 -20.78 -7.05
C GLU A 70 -0.28 -19.36 -7.33
N GLN A 71 -0.87 -18.69 -8.32
CA GLN A 71 -0.52 -17.30 -8.64
C GLN A 71 -0.92 -16.34 -7.52
N LEU A 72 -2.05 -16.58 -6.84
CA LEU A 72 -2.46 -15.83 -5.66
C LEU A 72 -1.49 -15.99 -4.50
N LEU A 73 -1.11 -17.23 -4.17
CA LEU A 73 -0.18 -17.52 -3.10
C LEU A 73 1.19 -16.86 -3.35
N ALA A 74 1.73 -17.03 -4.56
CA ALA A 74 2.99 -16.40 -4.95
C ALA A 74 2.90 -14.86 -4.85
N TYR A 75 1.83 -14.25 -5.39
CA TYR A 75 1.68 -12.80 -5.34
C TYR A 75 1.54 -12.26 -3.91
N ALA A 76 0.86 -12.97 -3.02
CA ALA A 76 0.71 -12.58 -1.61
C ALA A 76 2.04 -12.67 -0.85
N GLU A 77 2.87 -13.68 -1.12
CA GLU A 77 4.20 -13.83 -0.50
C GLU A 77 5.14 -12.67 -0.87
N PHE A 78 5.10 -12.16 -2.11
CA PHE A 78 5.96 -11.04 -2.54
C PHE A 78 5.51 -9.67 -2.04
N GLN A 79 4.37 -9.57 -1.33
CA GLN A 79 3.84 -8.30 -0.81
C GLN A 79 3.99 -8.13 0.70
N ILE A 80 4.46 -9.16 1.42
CA ILE A 80 4.71 -9.14 2.88
C ILE A 80 6.19 -8.88 3.15
#